data_AF-A0A382CA52-F1
#
_entry.id   AF-A0A382CA52-F1
#
_cell.length_a   1.000
_cell.length_b   1.000
_cell.length_c   1.000
_cell.angle_alpha   90.00
_cell.angle_beta   90.00
_cell.angle_gamma   90.00
#
_symmetry.space_group_name_H-M   'P 1'
#
loop_
_entity.id
_entity.type
_entity.pdbx_description
1 polymer ?
#
loop_
_entity_poly.entity_id
_entity_poly.type
_entity_poly.pdbx_seq_one_letter_code
_entity_poly.pdbx_strand_id
1 'polypeptide(L)'
;MANSEKQMQNDNPVDNPAFPDTFKGVQKLVERLTGARGCPWDKTQTMNTLIPMLVEECYELVEAIESNDVEEIIEEIGDVLFHMAFQMNIGVKKGFFKDKDIFASTTEKYIRRHPHVFGDKQINS
;
A
#
# COMPACT_ATOMS: atom_id res chain seq x y z
N MET A 1 -41.83 -1.07 -29.55
CA MET A 1 -40.50 -1.71 -29.68
C MET A 1 -39.53 -0.79 -28.99
N ALA A 2 -39.23 -1.04 -27.72
CA ALA A 2 -38.36 -0.20 -26.91
C ALA A 2 -36.91 -0.59 -27.17
N ASN A 3 -36.12 0.40 -27.59
CA ASN A 3 -34.70 0.26 -27.87
C ASN A 3 -33.96 0.09 -26.54
N SER A 4 -33.28 -1.04 -26.37
CA SER A 4 -32.47 -1.35 -25.19
C SER A 4 -31.11 -0.67 -25.33
N GLU A 5 -31.00 0.55 -24.82
CA GLU A 5 -29.69 1.18 -24.63
C GLU A 5 -29.10 0.65 -23.32
N LYS A 6 -28.16 -0.29 -23.46
CA LYS A 6 -27.22 -0.64 -22.40
C LYS A 6 -26.50 0.63 -21.99
N GLN A 7 -26.71 1.08 -20.75
CA GLN A 7 -25.79 2.00 -20.09
C GLN A 7 -24.42 1.33 -20.05
N MET A 8 -23.51 1.81 -20.89
CA MET A 8 -22.08 1.61 -20.69
C MET A 8 -21.73 2.26 -19.36
N GLN A 9 -21.42 1.44 -18.36
CA GLN A 9 -20.78 1.91 -17.14
C GLN A 9 -19.43 2.50 -17.56
N ASN A 10 -19.13 3.71 -17.09
CA ASN A 10 -17.83 4.34 -17.27
C ASN A 10 -16.77 3.49 -16.55
N ASP A 11 -16.13 2.59 -17.29
CA ASP A 11 -15.04 1.73 -16.84
C ASP A 11 -13.70 2.50 -16.84
N ASN A 12 -13.67 3.71 -16.28
CA ASN A 12 -12.41 4.40 -16.02
C ASN A 12 -12.04 4.16 -14.54
N PRO A 13 -11.04 3.33 -14.22
CA PRO A 13 -10.73 2.93 -12.84
C PRO A 13 -10.29 4.08 -11.93
N VAL A 14 -9.92 5.22 -12.52
CA VAL A 14 -9.22 6.34 -11.89
C VAL A 14 -10.10 7.13 -10.90
N ASP A 15 -11.42 7.11 -11.05
CA ASP A 15 -12.35 7.80 -10.13
C ASP A 15 -13.21 6.81 -9.33
N ASN A 16 -12.58 5.79 -8.74
CA ASN A 16 -13.31 4.81 -7.95
C ASN A 16 -13.44 5.24 -6.47
N PRO A 17 -14.62 5.70 -5.99
CA PRO A 17 -14.78 6.11 -4.59
C PRO A 17 -14.57 4.94 -3.61
N ALA A 18 -14.63 3.69 -4.06
CA ALA A 18 -14.31 2.53 -3.23
C ALA A 18 -12.80 2.39 -2.98
N PHE A 19 -11.95 2.81 -3.93
CA PHE A 19 -10.49 2.68 -3.89
C PHE A 19 -9.85 4.03 -4.28
N PRO A 20 -9.81 5.00 -3.35
CA PRO A 20 -9.24 6.32 -3.63
C PRO A 20 -7.72 6.26 -3.88
N ASP A 21 -7.16 7.20 -4.65
CA ASP A 21 -5.73 7.33 -4.98
C ASP A 21 -4.85 7.71 -3.77
N THR A 22 -4.81 6.82 -2.79
CA THR A 22 -4.12 6.97 -1.51
C THR A 22 -3.67 5.60 -1.04
N PHE A 23 -2.72 5.55 -0.11
CA PHE A 23 -2.37 4.28 0.53
C PHE A 23 -3.58 3.58 1.18
N LYS A 24 -4.56 4.36 1.68
CA LYS A 24 -5.80 3.79 2.22
C LYS A 24 -6.65 3.09 1.15
N GLY A 25 -6.61 3.56 -0.10
CA GLY A 25 -7.25 2.87 -1.23
C GLY A 25 -6.59 1.53 -1.54
N VAL A 26 -5.26 1.49 -1.55
CA VAL A 26 -4.48 0.24 -1.72
C VAL A 26 -4.80 -0.75 -0.60
N GLN A 27 -4.87 -0.30 0.65
CA GLN A 27 -5.30 -1.15 1.77
C GLN A 27 -6.72 -1.72 1.56
N LYS A 28 -7.67 -0.90 1.10
CA LYS A 28 -9.03 -1.36 0.79
C LYS A 28 -9.04 -2.38 -0.36
N LEU A 29 -8.19 -2.19 -1.38
CA LEU A 29 -8.04 -3.14 -2.48
C LEU A 29 -7.57 -4.50 -1.95
N VAL A 30 -6.52 -4.53 -1.13
CA VAL A 30 -6.03 -5.75 -0.46
C VAL A 30 -7.11 -6.39 0.43
N GLU A 31 -7.85 -5.60 1.20
CA GLU A 31 -8.97 -6.10 2.01
C GLU A 31 -10.04 -6.79 1.14
N ARG A 32 -10.33 -6.22 -0.04
CA ARG A 32 -11.27 -6.80 -1.02
C ARG A 32 -10.72 -8.11 -1.61
N LEU A 33 -9.48 -8.10 -2.07
CA LEU A 33 -8.79 -9.25 -2.67
C LEU A 33 -8.68 -10.43 -1.70
N THR A 34 -8.46 -10.15 -0.42
CA THR A 34 -8.36 -11.16 0.66
C THR A 34 -9.69 -11.42 1.40
N GLY A 35 -10.80 -10.84 0.93
CA GLY A 35 -12.13 -10.97 1.53
C GLY A 35 -12.86 -12.24 1.12
N ALA A 36 -14.06 -12.48 1.67
CA ALA A 36 -14.83 -13.71 1.39
C ALA A 36 -15.07 -13.96 -0.11
N ARG A 37 -15.33 -12.91 -0.89
CA ARG A 37 -15.51 -12.95 -2.36
C ARG A 37 -14.25 -12.60 -3.16
N GLY A 38 -13.10 -12.50 -2.50
CA GLY A 38 -11.84 -12.15 -3.13
C GLY A 38 -11.20 -13.29 -3.93
N CYS A 39 -9.99 -13.06 -4.43
CA CYS A 39 -9.21 -14.02 -5.19
C CYS A 39 -8.80 -15.23 -4.32
N PRO A 40 -8.93 -16.48 -4.80
CA PRO A 40 -8.49 -17.66 -4.05
C PRO A 40 -7.01 -17.64 -3.66
N TRP A 41 -6.14 -17.21 -4.58
CA TRP A 41 -4.70 -17.16 -4.34
C TRP A 41 -4.35 -16.12 -3.28
N ASP A 42 -4.95 -14.93 -3.33
CA ASP A 42 -4.71 -13.86 -2.33
C ASP A 42 -5.10 -14.30 -0.92
N LYS A 43 -6.20 -15.06 -0.78
CA LYS A 43 -6.67 -15.57 0.52
C LYS A 43 -5.71 -16.57 1.16
N THR A 44 -4.95 -17.31 0.35
CA THR A 44 -4.03 -18.33 0.86
C THR A 44 -2.68 -17.77 1.28
N GLN A 45 -2.42 -16.49 1.00
CA GLN A 45 -1.13 -15.88 1.30
C GLN A 45 -0.89 -15.70 2.79
N THR A 46 0.38 -15.81 3.16
CA THR A 46 0.91 -15.55 4.49
C THR A 46 2.04 -14.54 4.39
N MET A 47 2.46 -13.97 5.52
CA MET A 47 3.59 -13.04 5.51
C MET A 47 4.84 -13.65 4.87
N ASN A 48 5.08 -14.94 5.13
CA ASN A 48 6.22 -15.69 4.62
C ASN A 48 6.12 -16.02 3.12
N THR A 49 4.93 -16.38 2.62
CA THR A 49 4.77 -16.75 1.19
C THR A 49 4.91 -15.54 0.27
N LEU A 50 4.69 -14.33 0.80
CA LEU A 50 4.84 -13.08 0.06
C LEU A 50 6.26 -12.51 0.08
N ILE A 51 7.20 -13.09 0.84
CA ILE A 51 8.58 -12.58 0.93
C ILE A 51 9.26 -12.52 -0.44
N PRO A 52 9.22 -13.57 -1.29
CA PRO A 52 9.94 -13.55 -2.57
C PRO A 52 9.47 -12.40 -3.47
N MET A 53 8.16 -12.25 -3.66
CA MET A 53 7.60 -11.17 -4.48
C MET A 53 7.95 -9.81 -3.89
N LEU A 54 7.80 -9.59 -2.57
CA LEU A 54 8.21 -8.33 -1.96
C LEU A 54 9.70 -8.00 -2.21
N VAL A 55 10.57 -9.01 -2.23
CA VAL A 55 12.00 -8.80 -2.52
C VAL A 55 12.22 -8.48 -4.00
N GLU A 56 11.46 -9.12 -4.90
CA GLU A 56 11.45 -8.85 -6.35
C GLU A 56 11.05 -7.40 -6.65
N GLU A 57 9.89 -6.93 -6.17
CA GLU A 57 9.45 -5.53 -6.37
C GLU A 57 10.47 -4.52 -5.80
N CYS A 58 11.18 -4.88 -4.72
CA CYS A 58 12.24 -4.02 -4.18
C CYS A 58 13.44 -3.92 -5.12
N TYR A 59 13.79 -5.00 -5.82
CA TYR A 59 14.86 -5.01 -6.81
C TYR A 59 14.44 -4.31 -8.09
N GLU A 60 13.21 -4.53 -8.57
CA GLU A 60 12.66 -3.84 -9.74
C GLU A 60 12.59 -2.32 -9.49
N LEU A 61 12.17 -1.88 -8.30
CA LEU A 61 12.26 -0.47 -7.91
C LEU A 61 13.70 0.07 -7.93
N VAL A 62 14.69 -0.72 -7.50
CA VAL A 62 16.10 -0.29 -7.57
C VAL A 62 16.53 -0.14 -9.04
N GLU A 63 16.20 -1.10 -9.90
CA GLU A 63 16.52 -1.07 -11.33
C GLU A 63 15.85 0.14 -12.02
N ALA A 64 14.59 0.42 -11.71
CA ALA A 64 13.86 1.58 -12.22
C ALA A 64 14.51 2.91 -11.80
N ILE A 65 14.98 3.02 -10.55
CA ILE A 65 15.71 4.20 -10.05
C ILE A 65 17.05 4.34 -10.78
N GLU A 66 17.80 3.25 -10.94
CA GLU A 66 19.10 3.26 -11.62
C GLU A 66 18.99 3.62 -13.11
N SER A 67 17.91 3.20 -13.76
CA SER A 67 17.62 3.53 -15.17
C SER A 67 17.07 4.95 -15.37
N ASN A 68 16.66 5.64 -14.29
CA ASN A 68 15.94 6.91 -14.33
C ASN A 68 14.63 6.85 -15.12
N ASP A 69 14.00 5.68 -15.17
CA ASP A 69 12.70 5.51 -15.82
C ASP A 69 11.58 5.91 -14.87
N VAL A 70 11.02 7.09 -15.08
CA VAL A 70 10.01 7.66 -14.19
C VAL A 70 8.71 6.86 -14.20
N GLU A 71 8.35 6.24 -15.33
CA GLU A 71 7.13 5.45 -15.44
C GLU A 71 7.26 4.17 -14.60
N GLU A 72 8.37 3.44 -14.79
CA GLU A 72 8.70 2.26 -13.98
C GLU A 72 8.86 2.61 -12.49
N ILE A 73 9.50 3.72 -12.14
CA ILE A 73 9.61 4.14 -10.72
C ILE A 73 8.22 4.29 -10.08
N ILE A 74 7.24 4.82 -10.81
CA ILE A 74 5.88 4.99 -10.28
C ILE A 74 5.20 3.63 -10.10
N GLU A 75 5.35 2.73 -11.07
CA GLU A 75 4.81 1.36 -11.04
C GLU A 75 5.37 0.59 -9.85
N GLU A 76 6.69 0.54 -9.72
CA GLU A 76 7.40 -0.25 -8.72
C GLU A 76 7.23 0.30 -7.28
N ILE A 77 7.12 1.63 -7.12
CA ILE A 77 6.69 2.21 -5.84
C ILE A 77 5.28 1.72 -5.48
N GLY A 78 4.39 1.63 -6.47
CA GLY A 78 3.04 1.11 -6.34
C GLY A 78 3.04 -0.34 -5.85
N ASP A 79 3.85 -1.20 -6.44
CA ASP A 79 3.90 -2.63 -6.10
C ASP A 79 4.53 -2.88 -4.72
N VAL A 80 5.59 -2.15 -4.36
CA VAL A 80 6.09 -2.16 -2.98
C VAL A 80 5.01 -1.71 -1.98
N LEU A 81 4.25 -0.66 -2.28
CA LEU A 81 3.13 -0.22 -1.44
C LEU A 81 2.02 -1.29 -1.35
N PHE A 82 1.70 -1.96 -2.45
CA PHE A 82 0.73 -3.06 -2.48
C PHE A 82 1.17 -4.21 -1.57
N HIS A 83 2.43 -4.65 -1.68
CA HIS A 83 2.99 -5.69 -0.82
C HIS A 83 3.05 -5.26 0.66
N MET A 84 3.35 -3.99 0.96
CA MET A 84 3.25 -3.46 2.34
C MET A 84 1.82 -3.54 2.88
N ALA A 85 0.82 -3.12 2.10
CA ALA A 85 -0.57 -3.22 2.49
C ALA A 85 -1.01 -4.68 2.72
N PHE A 86 -0.50 -5.62 1.92
CA PHE A 86 -0.74 -7.05 2.08
C PHE A 86 -0.19 -7.60 3.40
N GLN A 87 1.07 -7.28 3.71
CA GLN A 87 1.72 -7.67 4.96
C GLN A 87 0.98 -7.10 6.18
N MET A 88 0.58 -5.82 6.13
CA MET A 88 -0.22 -5.18 7.17
C MET A 88 -1.56 -5.90 7.39
N ASN A 89 -2.32 -6.13 6.31
CA ASN A 89 -3.62 -6.79 6.37
C ASN A 89 -3.52 -8.20 6.99
N ILE A 90 -2.51 -8.99 6.62
CA ILE A 90 -2.28 -10.32 7.21
C ILE A 90 -1.94 -10.22 8.71
N GLY A 91 -1.02 -9.32 9.08
CA GLY A 91 -0.59 -9.16 10.47
C GLY A 91 -1.72 -8.69 11.40
N VAL A 92 -2.55 -7.75 10.94
CA VAL A 92 -3.74 -7.31 11.66
C VAL A 92 -4.78 -8.42 11.77
N LYS A 93 -5.07 -9.14 10.69
CA LYS A 93 -6.02 -10.28 10.72
C LYS A 93 -5.56 -11.40 11.65
N LYS A 94 -4.25 -11.62 11.79
CA LYS A 94 -3.66 -12.58 12.73
C LYS A 94 -3.56 -12.05 14.18
N GLY A 95 -3.88 -10.78 14.41
CA GLY A 95 -3.82 -10.16 15.73
C GLY A 95 -2.40 -9.90 16.24
N PHE A 96 -1.39 -9.85 15.35
CA PHE A 96 -0.01 -9.59 15.74
C PHE A 96 0.22 -8.14 16.18
N PHE A 97 -0.50 -7.22 15.56
CA PHE A 97 -0.43 -5.77 15.83
C PHE A 97 -1.68 -5.09 15.29
N LYS A 98 -1.85 -3.80 15.59
CA LYS A 98 -2.80 -2.90 14.95
C LYS A 98 -2.08 -2.06 13.88
N ASP A 99 -2.80 -1.61 12.86
CA ASP A 99 -2.23 -0.71 11.83
C ASP A 99 -1.48 0.49 12.44
N LYS A 100 -2.08 1.11 13.46
CA LYS A 100 -1.51 2.27 14.14
C LYS A 100 -0.14 2.01 14.77
N ASP A 101 0.16 0.77 15.13
CA ASP A 101 1.40 0.43 15.85
C ASP A 101 2.60 0.55 14.91
N ILE A 102 2.42 0.21 13.62
CA ILE A 102 3.45 0.35 12.56
C ILE A 102 3.77 1.83 12.33
N PHE A 103 2.74 2.65 12.12
CA PHE A 103 2.92 4.07 11.85
C PHE A 103 3.51 4.81 13.05
N ALA A 104 2.98 4.58 14.26
CA ALA A 104 3.48 5.21 15.47
C ALA A 104 4.96 4.88 15.70
N SER A 105 5.33 3.59 15.60
CA SER A 105 6.73 3.14 15.73
C SER A 105 7.65 3.82 14.72
N THR A 106 7.21 3.95 13.47
CA THR A 106 7.99 4.58 12.40
C THR A 106 8.17 6.07 12.63
N THR A 107 7.06 6.80 12.85
CA THR A 107 7.08 8.25 13.03
C THR A 107 7.86 8.64 14.28
N GLU A 108 7.64 7.98 15.43
CA GLU A 108 8.38 8.26 16.67
C GLU A 108 9.88 8.05 16.46
N LYS A 109 10.27 6.93 15.84
CA LYS A 109 11.68 6.60 15.56
C LYS A 109 12.34 7.68 14.71
N TYR A 110 11.71 8.10 13.62
CA TYR A 110 12.33 9.05 12.69
C TYR A 110 12.29 10.49 13.19
N ILE A 111 11.25 10.93 13.91
CA ILE A 111 11.24 12.23 14.58
C ILE A 111 12.40 12.30 15.58
N ARG A 112 12.52 11.30 16.45
CA ARG A 112 13.59 11.26 17.48
C ARG A 112 15.00 11.23 16.89
N ARG A 113 15.18 10.63 15.70
CA ARG A 113 16.49 10.54 15.02
C ARG A 113 16.88 11.80 14.24
N HIS A 114 15.97 12.76 14.07
CA HIS A 114 16.23 14.01 13.34
C HIS A 114 16.01 15.23 14.24
N PRO A 115 16.75 15.37 15.36
CA PRO A 115 16.59 16.49 16.27
C PRO A 115 16.93 17.84 15.61
N HIS A 116 17.73 17.85 14.54
CA HIS A 116 18.02 19.07 13.78
C HIS A 116 16.84 19.58 12.94
N VAL A 117 15.85 18.72 12.65
CA VAL A 117 14.62 19.10 11.93
C VAL A 117 13.48 19.36 12.91
N PHE A 118 13.37 18.57 13.98
CA PHE A 118 12.22 18.55 14.88
C PHE A 118 12.50 19.09 16.29
N GLY A 119 13.74 19.46 16.58
CA GLY A 119 14.15 20.02 17.87
C GLY A 119 14.12 21.54 17.83
N ASP A 120 13.00 22.12 18.24
CA ASP A 120 12.97 23.49 18.76
C ASP A 120 11.91 23.61 19.88
N LYS A 121 12.38 23.40 21.11
CA LYS A 121 11.94 24.29 22.20
C LYS A 121 13.15 25.12 22.56
N GLN A 122 13.20 26.35 22.06
CA GLN A 122 13.93 27.42 22.74
C GLN A 122 13.44 27.44 24.19
N ILE A 123 14.25 26.93 25.10
CA ILE A 123 14.09 27.23 26.52
C ILE A 123 14.65 28.64 26.68
N ASN A 124 13.81 29.65 26.43
CA ASN A 124 14.05 30.97 26.98
C ASN A 124 13.65 30.90 28.46
N SER A 125 14.65 30.81 29.34
CA SER A 125 14.58 31.20 30.75
C SER A 125 15.93 31.74 31.17
#